data_AF-A0A2W4JJ58-F1
#
_entry.id   AF-A0A2W4JJ58-F1
#
_cell.length_a   1.000
_cell.length_b   1.000
_cell.length_c   1.000
_cell.angle_alpha   90.00
_cell.angle_beta   90.00
_cell.angle_gamma   90.00
#
_symmetry.space_group_name_H-M   'P 1'
#
loop_
_entity.id
_entity.type
_entity.pdbx_description
1 polymer ?
#
loop_
_entity_poly.entity_id
_entity_poly.type
_entity_poly.pdbx_seq_one_letter_code
_entity_poly.pdbx_strand_id
1 'polypeptide(L)'
;MWDSPGFLDLPARPGKPRSAGVTHVLDRGVPVPYLEAVLTQAGDLVDVLKIGWGTAYVDPAAKDRAMLCRSAGITLCLGGTLLEICYAQDKVDQLVEWANGIGVAAVEVSDGLCAIGRDRKAELIRRLSTDFTVLAETGAKDSTVPVVAADWVDEMESDLAAGARWVVVEGRESGTVGLYHPDGSLRTELIEEIQTRLPVDRVIFEAPRKPQQVWLIDHFGPQVNLGNIPLEDALAVETLRLGLRADTARVHR
;
A
#
# COMPACT_ATOMS: atom_id res chain seq x y z
N MET A 1 25.49 0.31 6.36
CA MET A 1 25.18 -0.18 7.72
C MET A 1 25.68 0.89 8.68
N TRP A 2 24.78 1.58 9.38
CA TRP A 2 25.12 2.59 10.37
C TRP A 2 25.02 1.97 11.77
N ASP A 3 25.77 2.47 12.73
CA ASP A 3 25.74 1.98 14.11
C ASP A 3 24.46 2.45 14.80
N SER A 4 23.39 1.67 14.66
CA SER A 4 22.11 1.95 15.32
C SER A 4 22.26 1.87 16.85
N PRO A 5 21.71 2.82 17.61
CA PRO A 5 21.69 2.73 19.07
C PRO A 5 20.91 1.49 19.54
N GLY A 6 21.45 0.79 20.54
CA GLY A 6 20.86 -0.45 21.09
C GLY A 6 20.54 -0.39 22.59
N PHE A 7 20.40 0.82 23.16
CA PHE A 7 20.22 1.00 24.60
C PHE A 7 18.75 1.02 25.07
N LEU A 8 17.78 0.92 24.16
CA LEU A 8 16.35 0.89 24.47
C LEU A 8 15.75 -0.50 24.21
N ASP A 9 14.84 -0.93 25.07
CA ASP A 9 14.01 -2.10 24.85
C ASP A 9 12.84 -1.75 23.93
N LEU A 10 12.98 -2.01 22.63
CA LEU A 10 12.00 -1.65 21.60
C LEU A 10 11.22 -2.87 21.07
N PRO A 11 10.00 -2.67 20.53
CA PRO A 11 9.28 -3.72 19.84
C PRO A 11 10.10 -4.36 18.71
N ALA A 12 9.97 -5.68 18.55
CA ALA A 12 10.65 -6.40 17.49
C ALA A 12 10.11 -5.99 16.11
N ARG A 13 11.02 -5.70 15.19
CA ARG A 13 10.73 -5.38 13.78
C ARG A 13 11.47 -6.34 12.86
N PRO A 14 10.77 -6.99 11.90
CA PRO A 14 11.44 -7.87 10.94
C PRO A 14 12.34 -7.06 9.99
N GLY A 15 13.45 -7.66 9.57
CA GLY A 15 14.28 -7.15 8.47
C GLY A 15 13.62 -7.37 7.11
N LYS A 16 14.17 -6.75 6.06
CA LYS A 16 13.75 -7.00 4.68
C LYS A 16 14.25 -8.36 4.16
N PRO A 17 13.51 -9.03 3.25
CA PRO A 17 12.18 -8.67 2.74
C PRO A 17 11.08 -8.95 3.77
N ARG A 18 10.17 -7.99 3.98
CA ARG A 18 9.09 -8.11 4.97
C ARG A 18 7.85 -8.76 4.35
N SER A 19 7.27 -9.73 5.06
CA SER A 19 5.93 -10.26 4.77
C SER A 19 4.84 -9.62 5.62
N ALA A 20 5.20 -9.02 6.76
CA ALA A 20 4.34 -8.30 7.68
C ALA A 20 5.04 -7.04 8.21
N GLY A 21 4.29 -6.08 8.71
CA GLY A 21 4.81 -4.77 9.10
C GLY A 21 5.34 -3.98 7.91
N VAL A 22 4.69 -4.17 6.75
CA VAL A 22 4.98 -3.53 5.47
C VAL A 22 4.70 -2.03 5.57
N THR A 23 5.63 -1.23 5.04
CA THR A 23 5.42 0.19 4.76
C THR A 23 5.27 0.35 3.26
N HIS A 24 4.05 0.61 2.82
CA HIS A 24 3.70 0.90 1.45
C HIS A 24 3.52 2.42 1.28
N VAL A 25 4.45 3.04 0.56
CA VAL A 25 4.54 4.49 0.34
C VAL A 25 3.83 4.90 -0.95
N LEU A 26 3.23 6.09 -0.95
CA LEU A 26 2.68 6.73 -2.14
C LEU A 26 3.65 7.80 -2.67
N ASP A 27 4.11 7.64 -3.91
CA ASP A 27 4.83 8.66 -4.67
C ASP A 27 3.89 9.33 -5.67
N ARG A 28 3.77 10.65 -5.57
CA ARG A 28 2.89 11.47 -6.43
C ARG A 28 3.63 12.12 -7.60
N GLY A 29 4.85 11.68 -7.88
CA GLY A 29 5.72 12.23 -8.92
C GLY A 29 6.77 13.20 -8.37
N VAL A 30 7.35 12.91 -7.19
CA VAL A 30 8.43 13.75 -6.63
C VAL A 30 9.66 13.76 -7.55
N PRO A 31 10.49 14.81 -7.59
CA PRO A 31 11.72 14.77 -8.39
C PRO A 31 12.63 13.59 -8.04
N VAL A 32 13.28 12.97 -9.02
CA VAL A 32 14.19 11.82 -8.81
C VAL A 32 15.27 12.10 -7.75
N PRO A 33 15.96 13.27 -7.73
CA PRO A 33 16.94 13.55 -6.69
C PRO A 33 16.35 13.60 -5.28
N TYR A 34 15.09 14.01 -5.14
CA TYR A 34 14.41 14.01 -3.85
C TYR A 34 14.08 12.58 -3.41
N LEU A 35 13.57 11.75 -4.34
CA LEU A 35 13.35 10.33 -4.06
C LEU A 35 14.65 9.64 -3.64
N GLU A 36 15.74 9.84 -4.37
CA GLU A 36 17.06 9.29 -4.05
C GLU A 36 17.53 9.68 -2.64
N ALA A 37 17.37 10.96 -2.27
CA ALA A 37 17.71 11.43 -0.93
C ALA A 37 16.89 10.73 0.16
N VAL A 38 15.57 10.58 -0.04
CA VAL A 38 14.72 9.88 0.92
C VAL A 38 15.08 8.39 1.02
N LEU A 39 15.27 7.71 -0.11
CA LEU A 39 15.61 6.28 -0.12
C LEU A 39 16.99 6.02 0.49
N THR A 40 17.94 6.95 0.33
CA THR A 40 19.26 6.86 0.99
C THR A 40 19.13 6.90 2.52
N GLN A 41 18.21 7.71 3.04
CA GLN A 41 18.03 7.88 4.49
C GLN A 41 17.12 6.82 5.12
N ALA A 42 16.01 6.49 4.45
CA ALA A 42 14.91 5.72 5.02
C ALA A 42 14.49 4.51 4.16
N GLY A 43 15.26 4.17 3.12
CA GLY A 43 14.92 3.08 2.20
C GLY A 43 14.73 1.72 2.87
N ASP A 44 15.48 1.43 3.94
CA ASP A 44 15.34 0.20 4.75
C ASP A 44 13.98 0.08 5.45
N LEU A 45 13.24 1.18 5.58
CA LEU A 45 11.93 1.26 6.23
C LEU A 45 10.76 1.17 5.24
N VAL A 46 11.02 1.30 3.94
CA VAL A 46 10.02 1.27 2.87
C VAL A 46 10.07 -0.07 2.15
N ASP A 47 8.95 -0.78 2.03
CA ASP A 47 8.91 -2.10 1.39
C ASP A 47 8.34 -2.02 -0.04
N VAL A 48 7.32 -1.18 -0.22
CA VAL A 48 6.67 -0.94 -1.51
C VAL A 48 6.59 0.57 -1.76
N LEU A 49 6.87 1.00 -2.98
CA LEU A 49 6.62 2.37 -3.44
C LEU A 49 5.62 2.32 -4.58
N LYS A 50 4.41 2.84 -4.35
CA LYS A 50 3.36 3.00 -5.36
C LYS A 50 3.55 4.31 -6.10
N ILE A 51 3.74 4.25 -7.42
CA ILE A 51 3.60 5.43 -8.28
C ILE A 51 2.10 5.71 -8.42
N GLY A 52 1.66 6.84 -7.89
CA GLY A 52 0.24 7.15 -7.72
C GLY A 52 -0.54 7.18 -9.04
N TRP A 53 -1.74 6.58 -9.01
CA TRP A 53 -2.70 6.55 -10.12
C TRP A 53 -2.04 6.34 -11.50
N GLY A 54 -2.26 7.26 -12.43
CA GLY A 54 -1.68 7.29 -13.78
C GLY A 54 -0.40 8.13 -13.92
N THR A 55 0.24 8.58 -12.84
CA THR A 55 1.42 9.46 -12.94
C THR A 55 2.56 8.82 -13.72
N ALA A 56 2.77 7.51 -13.58
CA ALA A 56 3.83 6.78 -14.28
C ALA A 56 3.72 6.89 -15.82
N TYR A 57 2.53 7.10 -16.37
CA TYR A 57 2.30 7.22 -17.81
C TYR A 57 2.75 8.57 -18.38
N VAL A 58 2.83 9.61 -17.54
CA VAL A 58 3.23 10.96 -17.94
C VAL A 58 4.59 11.38 -17.37
N ASP A 59 5.16 10.58 -16.49
CA ASP A 59 6.47 10.83 -15.87
C ASP A 59 7.60 10.26 -16.75
N PRO A 60 8.43 11.10 -17.39
CA PRO A 60 9.57 10.62 -18.19
C PRO A 60 10.61 9.87 -17.34
N ALA A 61 10.59 10.02 -16.01
CA ALA A 61 11.52 9.39 -15.09
C ALA A 61 10.99 8.08 -14.46
N ALA A 62 9.86 7.54 -14.93
CA ALA A 62 9.29 6.30 -14.37
C ALA A 62 10.30 5.14 -14.34
N LYS A 63 11.13 5.01 -15.39
CA LYS A 63 12.20 4.00 -15.46
C LYS A 63 13.32 4.27 -14.44
N ASP A 64 13.69 5.53 -14.23
CA ASP A 64 14.72 5.90 -13.26
C ASP A 64 14.26 5.58 -11.82
N ARG A 65 12.97 5.82 -11.52
CA ARG A 65 12.37 5.40 -10.24
C ARG A 65 12.43 3.90 -10.02
N ALA A 66 12.13 3.12 -11.07
CA ALA A 66 12.19 1.67 -11.00
C ALA A 66 13.62 1.17 -10.71
N MET A 67 14.62 1.79 -11.32
CA MET A 67 16.03 1.50 -11.04
C MET A 67 16.42 1.87 -9.61
N LEU A 68 16.04 3.05 -9.12
CA LEU A 68 16.30 3.48 -7.75
C LEU A 68 15.66 2.54 -6.72
N CYS A 69 14.37 2.22 -6.87
CA CYS A 69 13.66 1.32 -5.97
C CYS A 69 14.32 -0.06 -5.94
N ARG A 70 14.70 -0.61 -7.11
CA ARG A 70 15.43 -1.88 -7.21
C ARG A 70 16.76 -1.84 -6.45
N SER A 71 17.53 -0.76 -6.60
CA SER A 71 18.82 -0.60 -5.91
C SER A 71 18.67 -0.52 -4.38
N ALA A 72 17.53 -0.01 -3.90
CA ALA A 72 17.20 0.11 -2.48
C ALA A 72 16.46 -1.12 -1.91
N GLY A 73 16.26 -2.18 -2.71
CA GLY A 73 15.47 -3.35 -2.29
C GLY A 73 14.02 -2.99 -1.97
N ILE A 74 13.41 -2.14 -2.79
CA ILE A 74 12.02 -1.68 -2.68
C ILE A 74 11.25 -2.15 -3.92
N THR A 75 10.07 -2.70 -3.70
CA THR A 75 9.19 -3.12 -4.79
C THR A 75 8.48 -1.90 -5.36
N LEU A 76 8.76 -1.55 -6.60
CA LEU A 76 8.01 -0.51 -7.31
C LEU A 76 6.67 -1.08 -7.79
N CYS A 77 5.57 -0.40 -7.42
CA CYS A 77 4.20 -0.75 -7.79
C CYS A 77 3.58 0.35 -8.67
N LEU A 78 2.89 -0.02 -9.75
CA LEU A 78 2.05 0.89 -10.51
C LEU A 78 0.67 1.01 -9.87
N GLY A 79 0.14 2.23 -9.74
CA GLY A 79 -1.18 2.47 -9.17
C GLY A 79 -2.34 1.91 -10.02
N GLY A 80 -3.38 1.41 -9.35
CA GLY A 80 -4.43 0.63 -9.99
C GLY A 80 -5.33 1.44 -10.91
N THR A 81 -5.44 2.76 -10.69
CA THR A 81 -6.15 3.65 -11.61
C THR A 81 -5.59 3.61 -13.03
N LEU A 82 -4.26 3.47 -13.20
CA LEU A 82 -3.66 3.31 -14.52
C LEU A 82 -4.13 2.01 -15.19
N LEU A 83 -4.14 0.92 -14.42
CA LEU A 83 -4.60 -0.38 -14.89
C LEU A 83 -6.07 -0.34 -15.30
N GLU A 84 -6.93 0.30 -14.51
CA GLU A 84 -8.36 0.46 -14.82
C GLU A 84 -8.57 1.23 -16.13
N ILE A 85 -7.80 2.31 -16.36
CA ILE A 85 -7.85 3.08 -17.62
C ILE A 85 -7.38 2.21 -18.80
N CYS A 86 -6.29 1.46 -18.65
CA CYS A 86 -5.82 0.54 -19.67
C CYS A 86 -6.83 -0.58 -19.94
N TYR A 87 -7.48 -1.10 -18.89
CA TYR A 87 -8.53 -2.11 -19.02
C TYR A 87 -9.71 -1.60 -19.83
N ALA A 88 -10.22 -0.41 -19.51
CA ALA A 88 -11.35 0.22 -20.21
C ALA A 88 -11.06 0.54 -21.70
N GLN A 89 -9.79 0.51 -22.12
CA GLN A 89 -9.35 0.76 -23.49
C GLN A 89 -8.79 -0.48 -24.21
N ASP A 90 -8.92 -1.68 -23.61
CA ASP A 90 -8.34 -2.93 -24.11
C ASP A 90 -6.81 -2.83 -24.31
N LYS A 91 -6.11 -2.20 -23.36
CA LYS A 91 -4.66 -1.92 -23.37
C LYS A 91 -3.85 -2.56 -22.23
N VAL A 92 -4.41 -3.56 -21.54
CA VAL A 92 -3.70 -4.24 -20.42
C VAL A 92 -2.41 -4.89 -20.91
N ASP A 93 -2.40 -5.49 -22.10
CA ASP A 93 -1.22 -6.18 -22.64
C ASP A 93 -0.05 -5.22 -22.87
N GLN A 94 -0.35 -4.03 -23.40
CA GLN A 94 0.63 -2.96 -23.60
C GLN A 94 1.14 -2.40 -22.26
N LEU A 95 0.26 -2.32 -21.25
CA LEU A 95 0.68 -1.95 -19.89
C LEU A 95 1.68 -2.98 -19.33
N VAL A 96 1.40 -4.28 -19.48
CA VAL A 96 2.29 -5.37 -19.04
C VAL A 96 3.64 -5.30 -19.75
N GLU A 97 3.64 -5.15 -21.08
CA GLU A 97 4.87 -5.03 -21.88
C GLU A 97 5.71 -3.83 -21.44
N TRP A 98 5.08 -2.66 -21.28
CA TRP A 98 5.76 -1.45 -20.85
C TRP A 98 6.30 -1.56 -19.41
N ALA A 99 5.48 -2.05 -18.47
CA ALA A 99 5.85 -2.22 -17.07
C ALA A 99 7.09 -3.15 -16.93
N ASN A 100 7.08 -4.27 -17.66
CA ASN A 100 8.24 -5.16 -17.74
C ASN A 100 9.46 -4.46 -18.35
N GLY A 101 9.27 -3.72 -19.44
CA GLY A 101 10.34 -2.99 -20.13
C GLY A 101 11.04 -1.92 -19.30
N ILE A 102 10.33 -1.29 -18.36
CA ILE A 102 10.91 -0.32 -17.41
C ILE A 102 11.34 -0.94 -16.08
N GLY A 103 11.06 -2.23 -15.86
CA GLY A 103 11.50 -2.97 -14.68
C GLY A 103 10.62 -2.76 -13.43
N VAL A 104 9.32 -2.54 -13.60
CA VAL A 104 8.31 -2.62 -12.53
C VAL A 104 8.20 -4.06 -12.03
N ALA A 105 8.05 -4.24 -10.72
CA ALA A 105 7.95 -5.57 -10.08
C ALA A 105 6.56 -5.88 -9.53
N ALA A 106 5.71 -4.86 -9.34
CA ALA A 106 4.36 -5.00 -8.83
C ALA A 106 3.36 -4.14 -9.58
N VAL A 107 2.11 -4.59 -9.59
CA VAL A 107 0.97 -3.83 -10.11
C VAL A 107 -0.17 -3.88 -9.11
N GLU A 108 -0.89 -2.77 -9.00
CA GLU A 108 -2.14 -2.70 -8.25
C GLU A 108 -3.31 -3.01 -9.17
N VAL A 109 -4.23 -3.87 -8.74
CA VAL A 109 -5.47 -4.20 -9.45
C VAL A 109 -6.65 -3.72 -8.60
N SER A 110 -7.30 -2.65 -9.04
CA SER A 110 -8.43 -1.99 -8.37
C SER A 110 -9.66 -1.97 -9.29
N ASP A 111 -10.84 -1.71 -8.72
CA ASP A 111 -12.07 -1.43 -9.49
C ASP A 111 -12.77 -0.15 -9.00
N GLY A 112 -11.98 0.84 -8.54
CA GLY A 112 -12.52 2.06 -7.95
C GLY A 112 -13.24 3.00 -8.93
N LEU A 113 -13.09 2.79 -10.25
CA LEU A 113 -13.85 3.45 -11.32
C LEU A 113 -15.06 2.60 -11.78
N CYS A 114 -15.30 1.44 -11.16
CA CYS A 114 -16.39 0.51 -11.51
C CYS A 114 -16.37 0.05 -12.98
N ALA A 115 -15.18 -0.20 -13.53
CA ALA A 115 -14.97 -0.52 -14.94
C ALA A 115 -14.78 -2.02 -15.21
N ILE A 116 -14.41 -2.80 -14.20
CA ILE A 116 -13.93 -4.18 -14.36
C ILE A 116 -14.99 -5.19 -13.88
N GLY A 117 -15.59 -4.97 -12.71
CA GLY A 117 -16.44 -5.93 -12.03
C GLY A 117 -15.64 -7.07 -11.38
N ARG A 118 -16.21 -7.68 -10.33
CA ARG A 118 -15.54 -8.65 -9.44
C ARG A 118 -14.91 -9.86 -10.16
N ASP A 119 -15.69 -10.58 -10.96
CA ASP A 119 -15.21 -11.83 -11.59
C ASP A 119 -14.03 -11.57 -12.53
N ARG A 120 -14.10 -10.43 -13.22
CA ARG A 120 -13.09 -10.02 -14.18
C ARG A 120 -11.85 -9.44 -13.50
N LYS A 121 -12.02 -8.76 -12.36
CA LYS A 121 -10.91 -8.37 -11.48
C LYS A 121 -10.15 -9.61 -11.01
N ALA A 122 -10.84 -10.64 -10.53
CA ALA A 122 -10.21 -11.90 -10.12
C ALA A 122 -9.49 -12.61 -11.28
N GLU A 123 -10.02 -12.55 -12.51
CA GLU A 123 -9.33 -13.06 -13.69
C GLU A 123 -8.06 -12.29 -14.02
N LEU A 124 -8.10 -10.95 -13.95
CA LEU A 124 -6.92 -10.11 -14.13
C LEU A 124 -5.86 -10.40 -13.07
N ILE A 125 -6.24 -10.57 -11.80
CA ILE A 125 -5.31 -10.92 -10.71
C ILE A 125 -4.63 -12.27 -11.01
N ARG A 126 -5.42 -13.30 -11.37
CA ARG A 126 -4.86 -14.62 -11.75
C ARG A 126 -3.87 -14.52 -12.90
N ARG A 127 -4.18 -13.71 -13.90
CA ARG A 127 -3.29 -13.49 -15.05
C ARG A 127 -2.02 -12.75 -14.64
N LEU A 128 -2.16 -11.59 -14.01
CA LEU A 128 -1.04 -10.68 -13.73
C LEU A 128 -0.10 -11.20 -12.63
N SER A 129 -0.59 -12.05 -11.73
CA SER A 129 0.23 -12.70 -10.69
C SER A 129 1.28 -13.67 -11.25
N THR A 130 1.21 -14.01 -12.54
CA THR A 130 2.25 -14.81 -13.21
C THR A 130 3.50 -13.98 -13.54
N ASP A 131 3.35 -12.68 -13.75
CA ASP A 131 4.42 -11.76 -14.16
C ASP A 131 4.82 -10.78 -13.04
N PHE A 132 3.89 -10.40 -12.16
CA PHE A 132 4.06 -9.36 -11.16
C PHE A 132 3.65 -9.80 -9.77
N THR A 133 4.17 -9.11 -8.75
CA THR A 133 3.52 -9.08 -7.44
C THR A 133 2.24 -8.26 -7.54
N VAL A 134 1.08 -8.88 -7.33
CA VAL A 134 -0.21 -8.18 -7.40
C VAL A 134 -0.64 -7.68 -6.03
N LEU A 135 -0.96 -6.39 -5.93
CA LEU A 135 -1.68 -5.79 -4.81
C LEU A 135 -3.13 -5.56 -5.28
N ALA A 136 -4.11 -6.23 -4.71
CA ALA A 136 -5.51 -6.02 -5.10
C ALA A 136 -6.16 -5.00 -4.17
N GLU A 137 -6.69 -3.91 -4.68
CA GLU A 137 -7.32 -2.86 -3.87
C GLU A 137 -8.84 -3.01 -3.91
N THR A 138 -9.46 -3.05 -2.74
CA THR A 138 -10.91 -3.08 -2.58
C THR A 138 -11.36 -1.73 -2.02
N GLY A 139 -12.26 -1.10 -2.77
CA GLY A 139 -12.89 0.14 -2.37
C GLY A 139 -13.60 0.86 -3.52
N ALA A 140 -14.19 2.00 -3.18
CA ALA A 140 -14.84 2.88 -4.13
C ALA A 140 -14.24 4.29 -4.02
N LYS A 141 -13.88 4.87 -5.16
CA LYS A 141 -13.33 6.23 -5.23
C LYS A 141 -14.38 7.31 -4.99
N ASP A 142 -15.66 6.95 -5.15
CA ASP A 142 -16.82 7.80 -4.95
C ASP A 142 -17.38 7.63 -3.53
N SER A 143 -17.40 8.73 -2.78
CA SER A 143 -17.94 8.79 -1.41
C SER A 143 -19.43 8.49 -1.29
N THR A 144 -20.17 8.48 -2.40
CA THR A 144 -21.60 8.16 -2.42
C THR A 144 -21.88 6.67 -2.48
N VAL A 145 -20.89 5.83 -2.82
CA VAL A 145 -21.03 4.37 -2.84
C VAL A 145 -21.06 3.85 -1.40
N PRO A 146 -22.11 3.12 -0.98
CA PRO A 146 -22.17 2.55 0.35
C PRO A 146 -21.01 1.57 0.60
N VAL A 147 -20.37 1.69 1.76
CA VAL A 147 -19.38 0.72 2.24
C VAL A 147 -20.13 -0.37 2.97
N VAL A 148 -20.24 -1.54 2.37
CA VAL A 148 -20.81 -2.75 2.98
C VAL A 148 -19.66 -3.68 3.34
N ALA A 149 -19.42 -3.86 4.64
CA ALA A 149 -18.24 -4.59 5.12
C ALA A 149 -18.15 -6.02 4.58
N ALA A 150 -19.26 -6.76 4.57
CA ALA A 150 -19.31 -8.12 4.04
C ALA A 150 -18.93 -8.16 2.55
N ASP A 151 -19.42 -7.22 1.73
CA ASP A 151 -19.08 -7.15 0.32
C ASP A 151 -17.59 -6.81 0.13
N TRP A 152 -17.01 -5.94 0.94
CA TRP A 152 -15.58 -5.64 0.80
C TRP A 152 -14.74 -6.88 1.15
N VAL A 153 -15.08 -7.57 2.23
CA VAL A 153 -14.31 -8.74 2.68
C VAL A 153 -14.48 -9.93 1.75
N ASP A 154 -15.67 -10.17 1.21
CA ASP A 154 -15.92 -11.17 0.17
C ASP A 154 -15.05 -10.92 -1.09
N GLU A 155 -14.87 -9.66 -1.47
CA GLU A 155 -14.03 -9.29 -2.60
C GLU A 155 -12.55 -9.55 -2.30
N MET A 156 -12.09 -9.10 -1.14
CA MET A 156 -10.71 -9.29 -0.69
C MET A 156 -10.36 -10.78 -0.56
N GLU A 157 -11.28 -11.62 -0.06
CA GLU A 157 -11.11 -13.07 -0.04
C GLU A 157 -10.95 -13.64 -1.45
N SER A 158 -11.81 -13.22 -2.38
CA SER A 158 -11.75 -13.61 -3.79
C SER A 158 -10.43 -13.19 -4.44
N ASP A 159 -9.96 -11.98 -4.16
CA ASP A 159 -8.71 -11.44 -4.69
C ASP A 159 -7.48 -12.21 -4.17
N LEU A 160 -7.46 -12.56 -2.88
CA LEU A 160 -6.41 -13.42 -2.31
C LEU A 160 -6.46 -14.82 -2.94
N ALA A 161 -7.65 -15.40 -3.11
CA ALA A 161 -7.83 -16.70 -3.75
C ALA A 161 -7.42 -16.68 -5.24
N ALA A 162 -7.55 -15.53 -5.90
CA ALA A 162 -7.10 -15.30 -7.26
C ALA A 162 -5.57 -15.14 -7.40
N GLY A 163 -4.84 -14.99 -6.29
CA GLY A 163 -3.38 -14.93 -6.29
C GLY A 163 -2.79 -13.58 -5.92
N ALA A 164 -3.59 -12.62 -5.43
CA ALA A 164 -3.06 -11.36 -4.93
C ALA A 164 -2.08 -11.61 -3.77
N ARG A 165 -0.92 -10.94 -3.79
CA ARG A 165 0.05 -11.02 -2.70
C ARG A 165 -0.46 -10.28 -1.47
N TRP A 166 -1.03 -9.10 -1.64
CA TRP A 166 -1.71 -8.36 -0.59
C TRP A 166 -3.04 -7.84 -1.10
N VAL A 167 -3.98 -7.65 -0.18
CA VAL A 167 -5.20 -6.88 -0.41
C VAL A 167 -5.08 -5.53 0.28
N VAL A 168 -5.42 -4.46 -0.41
CA VAL A 168 -5.36 -3.08 0.05
C VAL A 168 -6.77 -2.61 0.37
N VAL A 169 -6.97 -2.06 1.56
CA VAL A 169 -8.24 -1.46 1.97
C VAL A 169 -8.18 0.02 1.65
N GLU A 170 -8.99 0.48 0.69
CA GLU A 170 -8.91 1.85 0.18
C GLU A 170 -9.32 2.88 1.25
N GLY A 171 -8.46 3.88 1.42
CA GLY A 171 -8.71 5.11 2.18
C GLY A 171 -8.46 6.39 1.37
N ARG A 172 -7.95 6.23 0.12
CA ARG A 172 -7.42 7.28 -0.77
C ARG A 172 -6.27 8.06 -0.13
N GLU A 173 -5.70 9.00 -0.89
CA GLU A 173 -4.71 9.96 -0.37
C GLU A 173 -5.30 10.82 0.76
N SER A 174 -6.60 11.11 0.70
CA SER A 174 -7.24 11.98 1.68
C SER A 174 -7.43 11.30 3.04
N GLY A 175 -7.64 9.98 3.11
CA GLY A 175 -7.98 9.30 4.35
C GLY A 175 -9.34 9.72 4.93
N THR A 176 -10.34 9.95 4.07
CA THR A 176 -11.69 10.43 4.47
C THR A 176 -12.82 9.73 3.72
N VAL A 177 -12.51 8.61 3.06
CA VAL A 177 -13.47 7.77 2.33
C VAL A 177 -13.09 6.30 2.54
N GLY A 178 -13.92 5.38 2.05
CA GLY A 178 -13.66 3.94 2.13
C GLY A 178 -13.55 3.49 3.58
N LEU A 179 -12.36 3.03 3.99
CA LEU A 179 -12.01 2.68 5.37
C LEU A 179 -12.35 3.77 6.39
N TYR A 180 -12.42 5.02 5.94
CA TYR A 180 -12.70 6.17 6.80
C TYR A 180 -14.07 6.79 6.53
N HIS A 181 -14.66 7.32 7.59
CA HIS A 181 -15.76 8.28 7.51
C HIS A 181 -15.25 9.64 6.99
N PRO A 182 -16.16 10.54 6.54
CA PRO A 182 -15.78 11.88 6.06
C PRO A 182 -14.98 12.73 7.06
N ASP A 183 -15.15 12.49 8.36
CA ASP A 183 -14.41 13.16 9.44
C ASP A 183 -13.00 12.56 9.67
N GLY A 184 -12.65 11.47 8.97
CA GLY A 184 -11.39 10.75 9.08
C GLY A 184 -11.36 9.68 10.17
N SER A 185 -12.46 9.46 10.90
CA SER A 185 -12.60 8.33 11.83
C SER A 185 -12.70 7.00 11.08
N LEU A 186 -12.25 5.91 11.70
CA LEU A 186 -12.25 4.58 11.08
C LEU A 186 -13.62 3.92 11.16
N ARG A 187 -13.98 3.18 10.11
CA ARG A 187 -15.10 2.23 10.12
C ARG A 187 -14.70 0.97 10.86
N THR A 188 -14.86 0.95 12.17
CA THR A 188 -14.44 -0.17 13.02
C THR A 188 -15.11 -1.48 12.65
N GLU A 189 -16.37 -1.44 12.20
CA GLU A 189 -17.13 -2.59 11.72
C GLU A 189 -16.48 -3.28 10.52
N LEU A 190 -15.89 -2.51 9.59
CA LEU A 190 -15.15 -3.06 8.46
C LEU A 190 -13.84 -3.70 8.92
N ILE A 191 -13.15 -3.07 9.87
CA ILE A 191 -11.89 -3.57 10.43
C ILE A 191 -12.11 -4.88 11.18
N GLU A 192 -13.17 -4.97 11.98
CA GLU A 192 -13.55 -6.19 12.71
C GLU A 192 -13.91 -7.33 11.76
N GLU A 193 -14.66 -7.07 10.69
CA GLU A 193 -15.01 -8.06 9.67
C GLU A 193 -13.74 -8.58 8.96
N ILE A 194 -12.84 -7.67 8.55
CA ILE A 194 -11.54 -8.01 7.95
C ILE A 194 -10.74 -8.89 8.90
N GLN A 195 -10.60 -8.50 10.16
CA GLN A 195 -9.82 -9.23 11.16
C GLN A 195 -10.38 -10.63 11.42
N THR A 196 -11.70 -10.80 11.30
CA THR A 196 -12.38 -12.08 11.55
C THR A 196 -12.15 -13.08 10.42
N ARG A 197 -12.04 -12.61 9.17
CA ARG A 197 -12.08 -13.46 7.98
C ARG A 197 -10.77 -13.55 7.22
N LEU A 198 -9.92 -12.53 7.33
CA LEU A 198 -8.69 -12.41 6.55
C LEU A 198 -7.44 -12.52 7.43
N PRO A 199 -6.36 -13.11 6.89
CA PRO A 199 -5.06 -13.03 7.53
C PRO A 199 -4.54 -11.58 7.49
N VAL A 200 -4.49 -10.92 8.65
CA VAL A 200 -4.16 -9.48 8.78
C VAL A 200 -2.79 -9.13 8.19
N ASP A 201 -1.83 -10.05 8.21
CA ASP A 201 -0.50 -9.87 7.59
C ASP A 201 -0.54 -9.83 6.05
N ARG A 202 -1.66 -10.21 5.44
CA ARG A 202 -1.94 -10.08 3.99
C ARG A 202 -2.78 -8.85 3.64
N VAL A 203 -3.21 -8.07 4.63
CA VAL A 203 -4.01 -6.85 4.44
C VAL A 203 -3.11 -5.63 4.61
N ILE A 204 -3.19 -4.67 3.69
CA ILE A 204 -2.57 -3.34 3.78
C ILE A 204 -3.68 -2.32 4.02
N PHE A 205 -3.63 -1.60 5.14
CA PHE A 205 -4.59 -0.55 5.45
C PHE A 205 -4.02 0.80 5.00
N GLU A 206 -4.65 1.48 4.04
CA GLU A 206 -4.20 2.81 3.65
C GLU A 206 -4.36 3.79 4.82
N ALA A 207 -3.27 4.43 5.26
CA ALA A 207 -3.22 5.28 6.45
C ALA A 207 -2.39 6.55 6.19
N PRO A 208 -2.83 7.44 5.28
CA PRO A 208 -2.06 8.63 4.90
C PRO A 208 -1.88 9.64 6.04
N ARG A 209 -2.68 9.58 7.11
CA ARG A 209 -2.62 10.53 8.23
C ARG A 209 -2.12 9.89 9.52
N LYS A 210 -1.33 10.66 10.29
CA LYS A 210 -0.80 10.24 11.60
C LYS A 210 -1.85 9.61 12.54
N PRO A 211 -3.05 10.18 12.76
CA PRO A 211 -4.03 9.57 13.68
C PRO A 211 -4.48 8.16 13.25
N GLN A 212 -4.50 7.90 11.94
CA GLN A 212 -4.86 6.61 11.37
C GLN A 212 -3.74 5.59 11.58
N GLN A 213 -2.50 6.02 11.33
CA GLN A 213 -1.29 5.23 11.59
C GLN A 213 -1.21 4.82 13.06
N VAL A 214 -1.43 5.76 13.98
CA VAL A 214 -1.46 5.52 15.44
C VAL A 214 -2.52 4.49 15.78
N TRP A 215 -3.77 4.72 15.34
CA TRP A 215 -4.88 3.82 15.68
C TRP A 215 -4.61 2.39 15.20
N LEU A 216 -4.14 2.21 13.96
CA LEU A 216 -3.85 0.88 13.40
C LEU A 216 -2.69 0.20 14.12
N ILE A 217 -1.65 0.96 14.50
CA ILE A 217 -0.50 0.43 15.28
C ILE A 217 -0.93 0.03 16.69
N ASP A 218 -1.81 0.80 17.34
CA ASP A 218 -2.32 0.46 18.67
C ASP A 218 -3.25 -0.76 18.63
N HIS A 219 -4.10 -0.86 17.60
CA HIS A 219 -5.07 -1.96 17.45
C HIS A 219 -4.41 -3.28 17.04
N PHE A 220 -3.57 -3.29 16.01
CA PHE A 220 -2.96 -4.51 15.45
C PHE A 220 -1.53 -4.75 15.92
N GLY A 221 -0.90 -3.76 16.55
CA GLY A 221 0.51 -3.80 16.93
C GLY A 221 1.45 -3.24 15.86
N PRO A 222 2.76 -3.19 16.17
CA PRO A 222 3.77 -2.51 15.37
C PRO A 222 4.09 -3.20 14.03
N GLN A 223 3.53 -4.38 13.79
CA GLN A 223 3.68 -5.16 12.55
C GLN A 223 2.45 -5.10 11.64
N VAL A 224 1.51 -4.17 11.87
CA VAL A 224 0.43 -3.89 10.90
C VAL A 224 1.00 -3.37 9.59
N ASN A 225 0.47 -3.80 8.45
CA ASN A 225 0.88 -3.24 7.16
C ASN A 225 0.13 -1.92 6.91
N LEU A 226 0.86 -0.87 6.56
CA LEU A 226 0.30 0.46 6.31
C LEU A 226 0.55 0.89 4.87
N GLY A 227 -0.51 1.35 4.20
CA GLY A 227 -0.51 1.85 2.82
C GLY A 227 -0.65 3.36 2.74
N ASN A 228 -0.43 3.93 1.55
CA ASN A 228 -0.41 5.37 1.29
C ASN A 228 0.37 6.22 2.32
N ILE A 229 1.45 5.68 2.88
CA ILE A 229 2.33 6.47 3.74
C ILE A 229 3.00 7.56 2.87
N PRO A 230 2.95 8.85 3.26
CA PRO A 230 3.72 9.88 2.57
C PRO A 230 5.21 9.55 2.58
N LEU A 231 5.91 9.86 1.50
CA LEU A 231 7.32 9.51 1.33
C LEU A 231 8.20 10.06 2.48
N GLU A 232 7.91 11.29 2.90
CA GLU A 232 8.56 11.98 4.02
C GLU A 232 8.25 11.39 5.41
N ASP A 233 7.19 10.57 5.53
CA ASP A 233 6.72 10.03 6.81
C ASP A 233 7.30 8.65 7.15
N ALA A 234 8.12 8.05 6.28
CA ALA A 234 8.67 6.70 6.51
C ALA A 234 9.37 6.56 7.89
N LEU A 235 10.22 7.54 8.25
CA LEU A 235 10.85 7.58 9.58
C LEU A 235 9.83 7.83 10.69
N ALA A 236 8.88 8.74 10.47
CA ALA A 236 7.87 9.10 11.46
C ALA A 236 6.98 7.89 11.82
N VAL A 237 6.59 7.08 10.83
CA VAL A 237 5.86 5.83 11.04
C VAL A 237 6.69 4.81 11.79
N GLU A 238 7.98 4.66 11.46
CA GLU A 238 8.83 3.73 12.21
C GLU A 238 8.97 4.14 13.68
N THR A 239 9.06 5.44 13.99
CA THR A 239 9.03 5.90 15.40
C THR A 239 7.71 5.57 16.10
N LEU A 240 6.58 5.58 15.38
CA LEU A 240 5.30 5.14 15.94
C LEU A 240 5.32 3.64 16.23
N ARG A 241 5.82 2.82 15.30
CA ARG A 241 5.94 1.36 15.47
C ARG A 241 6.85 1.00 16.65
N LEU A 242 7.91 1.76 16.89
CA LEU A 242 8.87 1.51 17.97
C LEU A 242 8.46 2.10 19.32
N GLY A 243 7.35 2.86 19.39
CA GLY A 243 6.98 3.58 20.62
C GLY A 243 7.94 4.73 20.98
N LEU A 244 8.63 5.28 19.97
CA LEU A 244 9.58 6.39 20.11
C LEU A 244 8.95 7.77 19.88
N ARG A 245 7.62 7.81 19.71
CA ARG A 245 6.84 9.03 19.53
C ARG A 245 5.72 9.05 20.57
N ALA A 246 5.39 10.25 21.08
CA ALA A 246 4.47 10.42 22.21
C ALA A 246 3.14 9.67 22.06
N ASP A 247 2.60 9.59 20.83
CA ASP A 247 1.34 8.92 20.53
C ASP A 247 1.34 7.41 20.87
N THR A 248 2.48 6.74 20.78
CA THR A 248 2.63 5.27 21.01
C THR A 248 3.67 4.93 22.09
N ALA A 249 4.24 5.93 22.74
CA ALA A 249 5.28 5.77 23.75
C ALA A 249 4.74 5.14 25.05
N ARG A 250 5.36 4.05 25.48
CA ARG A 250 5.01 3.33 26.72
C ARG A 250 5.95 3.74 27.85
N VAL A 251 5.78 4.96 28.36
CA VAL A 251 6.63 5.53 29.44
C VAL A 251 6.19 5.10 30.83
N HIS A 252 4.96 4.59 30.96
CA HIS A 252 4.40 4.09 32.22
C HIS A 252 4.06 2.61 32.08
N ARG A 253 4.93 1.75 32.62
CA ARG A 253 4.60 0.38 33.01
C ARG A 253 4.64 0.28 34.52
#